data_AF-A0A9D0C860-F1
#
_entry.id   AF-A0A9D0C860-F1
#
_cell.length_a   1.000
_cell.length_b   1.000
_cell.length_c   1.000
_cell.angle_alpha   90.00
_cell.angle_beta   90.00
_cell.angle_gamma   90.00
#
_symmetry.space_group_name_H-M   'P 1'
#
loop_
_entity.id
_entity.type
_entity.pdbx_description
1 polymer ?
#
loop_
_entity_poly.entity_id
_entity_poly.type
_entity_poly.pdbx_seq_one_letter_code
_entity_poly.pdbx_strand_id
1 'polypeptide(L)'
;MRRIHALHCTGPAAAILLGLLLAAGPALAAGTAIRPGAGPASPPAGTGTVYSDIRDIKGPIEIASGHLPLVLALSAAVILLAGGALLYLRRRRRHGRAPAPAANEVALARLAQARTLMENGEADEFATVLAGILRSYIEARFHLPARNRTSREFVRALVHDPAVPPLLRQNRDRLQEWLHHFDMAKFARSSLSREQMQAMLDAVHDFIVSTRPDNTPAAGATTPTTAAGTTPPGQEVLQ
;
A
#
# COMPACT_ATOMS: atom_id res chain seq x y z
N MET A 1 5.35 -37.77 -15.30
CA MET A 1 4.96 -38.41 -14.02
C MET A 1 6.02 -38.10 -12.95
N ARG A 2 5.73 -37.21 -12.00
CA ARG A 2 6.08 -37.32 -10.56
C ARG A 2 5.76 -36.00 -9.82
N ARG A 3 4.73 -36.11 -8.98
CA ARG A 3 4.51 -35.53 -7.65
C ARG A 3 4.46 -34.00 -7.47
N ILE A 4 3.20 -33.60 -7.34
CA ILE A 4 2.64 -32.46 -6.62
C ILE A 4 3.09 -32.50 -5.14
N HIS A 5 3.62 -31.38 -4.64
CA HIS A 5 3.57 -30.92 -3.25
C HIS A 5 3.43 -29.39 -3.35
N ALA A 6 2.25 -28.79 -3.28
CA ALA A 6 1.43 -28.61 -2.07
C ALA A 6 2.28 -28.17 -0.86
N LEU A 7 2.79 -26.94 -0.90
CA LEU A 7 3.04 -26.16 0.30
C LEU A 7 2.12 -24.94 0.30
N HIS A 8 0.99 -25.14 0.96
CA HIS A 8 0.20 -24.05 1.53
C HIS A 8 1.06 -23.30 2.55
N CYS A 9 1.59 -22.13 2.17
CA CYS A 9 2.06 -21.14 3.12
C CYS A 9 0.87 -20.31 3.62
N THR A 10 0.05 -20.91 4.49
CA THR A 10 -0.92 -20.18 5.31
C THR A 10 -0.18 -19.53 6.47
N GLY A 11 0.07 -18.22 6.38
CA GLY A 11 0.64 -17.42 7.47
C GLY A 11 -0.35 -17.23 8.64
N PRO A 12 0.14 -17.05 9.88
CA PRO A 12 -0.69 -16.99 11.10
C PRO A 12 -1.43 -15.66 11.32
N ALA A 13 -1.81 -14.94 10.25
CA ALA A 13 -2.33 -13.56 10.38
C ALA A 13 -3.86 -13.44 10.35
N ALA A 14 -4.60 -14.54 10.17
CA ALA A 14 -6.07 -14.53 10.05
C ALA A 14 -6.81 -14.72 11.39
N ALA A 15 -6.11 -14.95 12.50
CA ALA A 15 -6.74 -15.40 13.76
C ALA A 15 -6.97 -14.31 14.83
N ILE A 16 -6.69 -13.03 14.56
CA ILE A 16 -6.85 -11.98 15.60
C ILE A 16 -8.04 -11.03 15.31
N LEU A 17 -8.83 -11.29 14.26
CA LEU A 17 -9.96 -10.41 13.91
C LEU A 17 -11.34 -11.00 14.26
N LEU A 18 -11.46 -11.74 15.36
CA LEU A 18 -12.76 -12.21 15.87
C LEU A 18 -12.79 -12.18 17.40
N GLY A 19 -13.07 -11.01 17.97
CA GLY A 19 -13.14 -10.88 19.42
C GLY A 19 -13.47 -9.48 19.90
N LEU A 20 -14.54 -8.86 19.40
CA LEU A 20 -15.16 -7.75 20.11
C LEU A 20 -16.66 -7.67 19.75
N LEU A 21 -17.41 -8.65 20.22
CA LEU A 21 -18.87 -8.58 20.23
C LEU A 21 -19.36 -8.94 21.63
N LEU A 22 -20.22 -8.06 22.17
CA LEU A 22 -21.17 -8.27 23.25
C LEU A 22 -20.61 -8.49 24.67
N ALA A 23 -20.97 -7.58 25.60
CA ALA A 23 -21.73 -7.95 26.80
C ALA A 23 -22.14 -6.72 27.62
N ALA A 24 -23.30 -6.88 28.28
CA ALA A 24 -23.84 -6.13 29.42
C ALA A 24 -24.70 -4.88 29.12
N GLY A 25 -25.88 -5.13 28.55
CA GLY A 25 -27.10 -4.49 29.08
C GLY A 25 -27.82 -5.50 29.99
N PRO A 26 -28.42 -5.11 31.13
CA PRO A 26 -29.20 -6.03 31.92
C PRO A 26 -30.68 -5.94 31.51
N ALA A 27 -31.23 -7.06 31.05
CA ALA A 27 -32.65 -7.28 30.89
C ALA A 27 -33.19 -8.11 32.07
N LEU A 28 -34.38 -7.71 32.49
CA LEU A 28 -35.24 -8.20 33.55
C LEU A 28 -35.59 -9.70 33.47
N ALA A 29 -36.18 -10.16 34.58
CA ALA A 29 -37.11 -11.29 34.73
C ALA A 29 -36.47 -12.68 34.88
N ALA A 30 -36.98 -13.63 35.66
CA ALA A 30 -38.04 -13.66 36.67
C ALA A 30 -37.97 -15.03 37.37
N GLY A 31 -38.46 -15.08 38.61
CA GLY A 31 -39.41 -16.13 39.00
C GLY A 31 -38.92 -17.28 39.88
N THR A 32 -39.89 -17.75 40.68
CA THR A 32 -40.00 -18.97 41.51
C THR A 32 -39.31 -18.97 42.87
N ALA A 33 -39.92 -19.44 43.97
CA ALA A 33 -41.29 -19.88 44.22
C ALA A 33 -41.56 -19.85 45.73
N ILE A 34 -42.86 -19.78 46.05
CA ILE A 34 -43.47 -19.70 47.38
C ILE A 34 -43.37 -21.03 48.14
N ARG A 35 -43.22 -20.98 49.48
CA ARG A 35 -43.89 -21.93 50.39
C ARG A 35 -44.32 -21.24 51.70
N PRO A 36 -45.56 -21.46 52.21
CA PRO A 36 -46.11 -20.79 53.39
C PRO A 36 -46.12 -21.67 54.67
N GLY A 37 -46.29 -21.03 55.83
CA GLY A 37 -46.61 -21.65 57.13
C GLY A 37 -46.60 -20.59 58.24
N ALA A 38 -47.71 -19.89 58.50
CA ALA A 38 -48.75 -20.21 59.51
C ALA A 38 -48.28 -19.97 60.98
N GLY A 39 -48.55 -18.81 61.55
CA GLY A 39 -49.53 -18.66 62.65
C GLY A 39 -49.18 -17.51 63.63
N PRO A 40 -50.11 -17.04 64.48
CA PRO A 40 -50.53 -15.62 64.50
C PRO A 40 -50.43 -14.91 65.87
N ALA A 41 -50.58 -13.58 65.90
CA ALA A 41 -51.43 -12.87 66.89
C ALA A 41 -51.40 -11.31 66.76
N SER A 42 -52.45 -10.79 66.10
CA SER A 42 -53.34 -9.69 66.52
C SER A 42 -52.94 -8.18 66.56
N PRO A 43 -53.95 -7.27 66.38
CA PRO A 43 -53.86 -5.90 65.79
C PRO A 43 -54.29 -4.81 66.84
N PRO A 44 -54.73 -3.54 66.56
CA PRO A 44 -55.16 -2.92 65.28
C PRO A 44 -54.87 -1.42 65.00
N ALA A 45 -55.14 -1.09 63.72
CA ALA A 45 -55.75 0.12 63.18
C ALA A 45 -55.07 1.49 63.37
N GLY A 46 -54.49 1.96 62.26
CA GLY A 46 -54.27 3.37 61.97
C GLY A 46 -54.24 3.56 60.44
N THR A 47 -55.32 4.11 59.91
CA THR A 47 -55.54 4.56 58.53
C THR A 47 -54.35 5.35 57.96
N GLY A 48 -53.89 4.99 56.75
CA GLY A 48 -52.92 5.81 56.01
C GLY A 48 -52.04 5.07 54.99
N THR A 49 -52.56 4.06 54.27
CA THR A 49 -51.80 3.40 53.19
C THR A 49 -52.03 4.08 51.86
N VAL A 50 -51.13 4.98 51.44
CA VAL A 50 -50.87 5.20 49.99
C VAL A 50 -49.38 5.46 49.66
N TYR A 51 -48.45 5.70 50.60
CA TYR A 51 -47.12 6.22 50.23
C TYR A 51 -45.88 5.39 50.59
N SER A 52 -46.00 4.15 51.10
CA SER A 52 -44.83 3.41 51.62
C SER A 52 -44.14 2.44 50.64
N ASP A 53 -44.48 2.44 49.35
CA ASP A 53 -43.81 1.60 48.34
C ASP A 53 -43.05 2.41 47.27
N ILE A 54 -42.72 3.67 47.56
CA ILE A 54 -41.69 4.40 46.82
C ILE A 54 -40.37 4.12 47.54
N ARG A 55 -39.58 3.19 47.00
CA ARG A 55 -38.24 2.94 47.51
C ARG A 55 -37.40 4.19 47.31
N ASP A 56 -36.77 4.62 48.38
CA ASP A 56 -35.92 5.80 48.43
C ASP A 56 -34.86 5.77 47.32
N ILE A 57 -34.63 6.91 46.67
CA ILE A 57 -33.59 7.06 45.64
C ILE A 57 -32.26 6.85 46.34
N LYS A 58 -31.49 5.83 45.93
CA LYS A 58 -30.10 5.70 46.36
C LYS A 58 -29.40 7.00 46.04
N GLY A 59 -28.86 7.65 47.08
CA GLY A 59 -28.13 8.90 46.94
C GLY A 59 -27.01 8.81 45.90
N PRO A 60 -26.51 9.96 45.40
CA PRO A 60 -25.50 10.00 44.35
C PRO A 60 -24.32 9.07 44.68
N ILE A 61 -24.17 8.01 43.89
CA ILE A 61 -22.97 7.16 43.94
C ILE A 61 -21.81 8.00 43.43
N GLU A 62 -20.97 8.46 44.35
CA GLU A 62 -19.70 9.06 44.00
C GLU A 62 -18.83 8.01 43.33
N ILE A 63 -18.76 8.06 41.99
CA ILE A 63 -17.82 7.28 41.22
C ILE A 63 -16.43 7.85 41.56
N ALA A 64 -15.75 7.23 42.52
CA ALA A 64 -14.37 7.53 42.87
C ALA A 64 -13.48 7.23 41.65
N SER A 65 -13.38 8.22 40.77
CA SER A 65 -12.87 8.10 39.40
C SER A 65 -11.34 8.28 39.36
N GLY A 66 -10.61 7.75 40.36
CA GLY A 66 -9.15 7.87 40.43
C GLY A 66 -8.42 7.23 39.25
N HIS A 67 -9.07 6.29 38.57
CA HIS A 67 -8.55 5.59 37.39
C HIS A 67 -9.02 6.20 36.06
N LEU A 68 -9.92 7.18 36.05
CA LEU A 68 -10.40 7.84 34.83
C LEU A 68 -9.26 8.47 34.01
N PRO A 69 -8.31 9.24 34.58
CA PRO A 69 -7.19 9.77 33.80
C PRO A 69 -6.30 8.64 33.25
N LEU A 70 -6.19 7.52 33.97
CA LEU A 70 -5.43 6.35 33.54
C LEU A 70 -6.13 5.62 32.38
N VAL A 71 -7.45 5.45 32.43
CA VAL A 71 -8.24 4.87 31.33
C VAL A 71 -8.20 5.76 30.09
N LEU A 72 -8.28 7.09 30.26
CA LEU A 72 -8.12 8.07 29.18
C LEU A 72 -6.70 8.02 28.59
N ALA A 73 -5.66 7.95 29.41
CA ALA A 73 -4.28 7.83 28.94
C ALA A 73 -4.05 6.51 28.17
N LEU A 74 -4.60 5.39 28.68
CA LEU A 74 -4.45 4.08 28.06
C LEU A 74 -5.22 3.99 26.74
N SER A 75 -6.43 4.52 26.69
CA SER A 75 -7.21 4.60 25.44
C SER A 75 -6.55 5.51 24.40
N ALA A 76 -6.02 6.67 24.80
CA ALA A 76 -5.24 7.54 23.93
C ALA A 76 -3.99 6.82 23.38
N ALA A 77 -3.26 6.08 24.22
CA ALA A 77 -2.10 5.31 23.80
C ALA A 77 -2.45 4.22 22.77
N VAL A 78 -3.56 3.50 22.99
CA VAL A 78 -4.05 2.48 22.04
C VAL A 78 -4.44 3.10 20.70
N ILE A 79 -5.14 4.25 20.70
CA ILE A 79 -5.51 4.96 19.48
C ILE A 79 -4.24 5.43 18.73
N LEU A 80 -3.24 5.95 19.45
CA LEU A 80 -1.98 6.39 18.85
C LEU A 80 -1.21 5.23 18.21
N LEU A 81 -1.14 4.09 18.91
CA LEU A 81 -0.51 2.87 18.40
C LEU A 81 -1.24 2.31 17.18
N ALA A 82 -2.57 2.24 17.23
CA ALA A 82 -3.38 1.77 16.12
C ALA A 82 -3.26 2.70 14.91
N GLY A 83 -3.30 4.02 15.12
CA GLY A 83 -3.10 5.02 14.07
C GLY A 83 -1.70 4.95 13.48
N GLY A 84 -0.67 4.85 14.32
CA GLY A 84 0.73 4.69 13.91
C GLY A 84 0.95 3.40 13.12
N ALA A 85 0.41 2.28 13.58
CA ALA A 85 0.46 0.99 12.89
C ALA A 85 -0.28 1.04 11.55
N LEU A 86 -1.46 1.66 11.49
CA LEU A 86 -2.22 1.83 10.25
C LEU A 86 -1.45 2.70 9.24
N LEU A 87 -0.87 3.81 9.70
CA LEU A 87 -0.04 4.69 8.88
C LEU A 87 1.23 3.98 8.40
N TYR A 88 1.90 3.25 9.29
CA TYR A 88 3.07 2.44 8.96
C TYR A 88 2.73 1.35 7.94
N LEU A 89 1.63 0.63 8.11
CA LEU A 89 1.17 -0.39 7.16
C LEU A 89 0.75 0.21 5.83
N ARG A 90 0.07 1.37 5.81
CA ARG A 90 -0.26 2.10 4.58
C ARG A 90 1.01 2.55 3.86
N ARG A 91 1.98 3.09 4.59
CA ARG A 91 3.27 3.51 4.06
C ARG A 91 4.06 2.31 3.54
N ARG A 92 4.12 1.20 4.28
CA ARG A 92 4.76 -0.05 3.87
C ARG A 92 4.07 -0.69 2.66
N ARG A 93 2.74 -0.62 2.53
CA ARG A 93 2.04 -1.08 1.32
C ARG A 93 2.36 -0.23 0.10
N ARG A 94 2.61 1.08 0.29
CA ARG A 94 3.10 1.97 -0.77
C ARG A 94 4.57 1.69 -1.14
N HIS A 95 5.41 1.39 -0.15
CA HIS A 95 6.87 1.18 -0.32
C HIS A 95 7.32 -0.30 -0.38
N GLY A 96 6.40 -1.26 -0.35
CA GLY A 96 6.72 -2.70 -0.34
C GLY A 96 7.13 -3.27 -1.70
N ARG A 97 7.38 -2.41 -2.70
CA ARG A 97 7.98 -2.81 -3.98
C ARG A 97 9.50 -2.73 -3.86
N ALA A 98 10.20 -3.60 -4.59
CA ALA A 98 11.65 -3.73 -4.58
C ALA A 98 12.35 -2.35 -4.68
N PRO A 99 13.49 -2.16 -3.99
CA PRO A 99 14.23 -0.90 -4.06
C PRO A 99 14.53 -0.55 -5.52
N ALA A 100 14.52 0.74 -5.85
CA ALA A 100 14.64 1.20 -7.23
C ALA A 100 15.84 0.64 -8.03
N PRO A 101 17.04 0.43 -7.45
CA PRO A 101 18.13 -0.25 -8.13
C PRO A 101 17.74 -1.66 -8.62
N ALA A 102 17.10 -2.45 -7.75
CA ALA A 102 16.61 -3.78 -8.07
C ALA A 102 15.49 -3.77 -9.12
N ALA A 103 14.65 -2.73 -9.16
CA ALA A 103 13.62 -2.59 -10.18
C ALA A 103 14.22 -2.44 -11.59
N ASN A 104 15.30 -1.67 -11.74
CA ASN A 104 15.99 -1.49 -13.02
C ASN A 104 16.63 -2.80 -13.49
N GLU A 105 17.38 -3.46 -12.61
CA GLU A 105 18.10 -4.70 -12.91
C GLU A 105 17.13 -5.81 -13.33
N VAL A 106 16.03 -5.98 -12.60
CA VAL A 106 14.99 -6.96 -12.95
C VAL A 106 14.34 -6.65 -14.29
N ALA A 107 14.09 -5.37 -14.60
CA ALA A 107 13.50 -4.98 -15.88
C ALA A 107 14.46 -5.23 -17.05
N LEU A 108 15.73 -4.87 -16.91
CA LEU A 108 16.77 -5.10 -17.92
C LEU A 108 17.00 -6.59 -18.16
N ALA A 109 17.07 -7.40 -17.10
CA ALA A 109 17.20 -8.85 -17.22
C ALA A 109 16.02 -9.49 -17.97
N ARG A 110 14.78 -8.99 -17.74
CA ARG A 110 13.60 -9.44 -18.47
C ARG A 110 13.57 -8.97 -19.92
N LEU A 111 14.07 -7.77 -20.22
CA LEU A 111 14.21 -7.30 -21.60
C LEU A 111 15.17 -8.18 -22.40
N ALA A 112 16.29 -8.57 -21.80
CA ALA A 112 17.24 -9.47 -22.44
C ALA A 112 16.59 -10.81 -22.82
N GLN A 113 15.72 -11.34 -21.96
CA GLN A 113 14.94 -12.55 -22.25
C GLN A 113 13.88 -12.31 -23.33
N ALA A 114 13.19 -11.16 -23.30
CA ALA A 114 12.18 -10.83 -24.32
C ALA A 114 12.77 -10.71 -25.73
N ARG A 115 14.07 -10.45 -25.86
CA ARG A 115 14.75 -10.39 -27.15
C ARG A 115 14.68 -11.70 -27.93
N THR A 116 14.67 -12.85 -27.25
CA THR A 116 14.60 -14.16 -27.92
C THR A 116 13.23 -14.40 -28.58
N LEU A 117 12.16 -13.77 -28.08
CA LEU A 117 10.81 -13.88 -28.65
C LEU A 117 10.70 -13.25 -30.04
N MET A 118 11.57 -12.27 -30.34
CA MET A 118 11.62 -11.64 -31.66
C MET A 118 12.13 -12.59 -32.76
N GLU A 119 12.90 -13.62 -32.39
CA GLU A 119 13.47 -14.59 -33.34
C GLU A 119 12.43 -15.61 -33.81
N ASN A 120 11.43 -15.89 -32.99
CA ASN A 120 10.38 -16.87 -33.27
C ASN A 120 9.19 -16.29 -34.06
N GLY A 121 9.19 -14.98 -34.35
CA GLY A 121 8.10 -14.32 -35.08
C GLY A 121 6.81 -14.12 -34.27
N GLU A 122 6.87 -14.27 -32.95
CA GLU A 122 5.71 -14.18 -32.04
C GLU A 122 5.44 -12.72 -31.63
N ALA A 123 5.00 -11.89 -32.57
CA ALA A 123 4.80 -10.45 -32.36
C ALA A 123 3.80 -10.11 -31.24
N ASP A 124 2.72 -10.89 -31.09
CA ASP A 124 1.73 -10.73 -30.02
C ASP A 124 2.32 -11.04 -28.64
N GLU A 125 3.02 -12.17 -28.52
CA GLU A 125 3.67 -12.57 -27.27
C GLU A 125 4.76 -11.57 -26.88
N PHE A 126 5.58 -11.16 -27.84
CA PHE A 126 6.59 -10.11 -27.64
C PHE A 126 5.95 -8.81 -27.12
N ALA A 127 4.89 -8.32 -27.76
CA ALA A 127 4.20 -7.10 -27.34
C ALA A 127 3.60 -7.24 -25.93
N THR A 128 2.98 -8.38 -25.63
CA THR A 128 2.39 -8.67 -24.32
C THR A 128 3.46 -8.69 -23.21
N VAL A 129 4.60 -9.35 -23.47
CA VAL A 129 5.72 -9.44 -22.53
C VAL A 129 6.36 -8.06 -22.33
N LEU A 130 6.66 -7.34 -23.40
CA LEU A 130 7.29 -6.03 -23.34
C LEU A 130 6.42 -5.01 -22.59
N ALA A 131 5.11 -5.00 -22.87
CA ALA A 131 4.17 -4.15 -22.16
C ALA A 131 4.02 -4.54 -20.68
N GLY A 132 4.18 -5.82 -20.35
CA GLY A 132 4.23 -6.32 -18.97
C GLY A 132 5.49 -5.89 -18.22
N ILE A 133 6.64 -5.92 -18.89
CA ILE A 133 7.93 -5.44 -18.34
C ILE A 133 7.85 -3.95 -18.05
N LEU A 134 7.40 -3.14 -19.03
CA LEU A 134 7.26 -1.69 -18.88
C LEU A 134 6.35 -1.33 -17.70
N ARG A 135 5.16 -1.94 -17.61
CA ARG A 135 4.23 -1.68 -16.49
C ARG A 135 4.81 -2.11 -15.14
N SER A 136 5.48 -3.25 -15.08
CA SER A 136 6.12 -3.74 -13.84
C SER A 136 7.24 -2.82 -13.38
N TYR A 137 8.05 -2.33 -14.32
CA TYR A 137 9.11 -1.37 -14.05
C TYR A 137 8.54 -0.07 -13.48
N ILE A 138 7.53 0.50 -14.14
CA ILE A 138 6.91 1.75 -13.70
C ILE A 138 6.32 1.61 -12.30
N GLU A 139 5.67 0.50 -12.02
CA GLU A 139 5.07 0.24 -10.71
C GLU A 139 6.11 0.05 -9.60
N ALA A 140 7.22 -0.63 -9.89
CA ALA A 140 8.30 -0.82 -8.94
C ALA A 140 9.09 0.47 -8.69
N ARG A 141 9.35 1.25 -9.74
CA ARG A 141 10.20 2.45 -9.70
C ARG A 141 9.46 3.70 -9.21
N PHE A 142 8.25 3.92 -9.70
CA PHE A 142 7.49 5.16 -9.47
C PHE A 142 6.30 4.98 -8.53
N HIS A 143 6.11 3.78 -7.96
CA HIS A 143 5.01 3.44 -7.06
C HIS A 143 3.61 3.73 -7.64
N LEU A 144 3.51 3.75 -8.98
CA LEU A 144 2.27 4.01 -9.70
C LEU A 144 1.64 2.66 -10.12
N PRO A 145 0.38 2.36 -9.79
CA PRO A 145 -0.23 1.06 -10.10
C PRO A 145 -0.50 0.93 -11.61
N ALA A 146 0.53 0.57 -12.36
CA ALA A 146 0.46 0.44 -13.82
C ALA A 146 -0.11 -0.92 -14.24
N ARG A 147 0.16 -2.00 -13.50
CA ARG A 147 -0.28 -3.35 -13.86
C ARG A 147 -1.78 -3.58 -13.66
N ASN A 148 -2.37 -2.90 -12.69
CA ASN A 148 -3.79 -3.02 -12.35
C ASN A 148 -4.68 -2.03 -13.13
N ARG A 149 -4.11 -1.25 -14.06
CA ARG A 149 -4.82 -0.29 -14.88
C ARG A 149 -4.81 -0.72 -16.33
N THR A 150 -5.89 -0.47 -17.04
CA THR A 150 -5.91 -0.58 -18.50
C THR A 150 -4.97 0.47 -19.12
N SER A 151 -4.51 0.27 -20.36
CA SER A 151 -3.64 1.23 -21.05
C SER A 151 -4.24 2.64 -21.09
N ARG A 152 -5.56 2.75 -21.36
CA ARG A 152 -6.30 4.02 -21.38
C ARG A 152 -6.33 4.71 -20.01
N GLU A 153 -6.57 3.94 -18.95
CA GLU A 153 -6.55 4.46 -17.58
C GLU A 153 -5.17 4.91 -17.15
N PHE A 154 -4.13 4.17 -17.54
CA PHE A 154 -2.75 4.52 -17.27
C PHE A 154 -2.38 5.85 -17.94
N VAL A 155 -2.64 6.00 -19.24
CA VAL A 155 -2.38 7.25 -19.98
C VAL A 155 -3.18 8.41 -19.39
N ARG A 156 -4.46 8.21 -19.07
CA ARG A 156 -5.30 9.23 -18.41
C ARG A 156 -4.72 9.65 -17.06
N ALA A 157 -4.19 8.70 -16.28
CA ALA A 157 -3.55 9.01 -15.02
C ALA A 157 -2.27 9.85 -15.20
N LEU A 158 -1.47 9.62 -16.25
CA LEU A 158 -0.28 10.45 -16.51
C LEU A 158 -0.62 11.94 -16.68
N VAL A 159 -1.84 12.26 -17.15
CA VAL A 159 -2.30 13.63 -17.37
C VAL A 159 -2.94 14.23 -16.12
N HIS A 160 -3.84 13.49 -15.47
CA HIS A 160 -4.73 14.06 -14.46
C HIS A 160 -4.36 13.73 -13.01
N ASP A 161 -3.50 12.73 -12.78
CA ASP A 161 -3.15 12.31 -11.43
C ASP A 161 -1.95 13.14 -10.92
N PRO A 162 -2.14 14.02 -9.93
CA PRO A 162 -1.06 14.86 -9.41
C PRO A 162 0.04 14.04 -8.75
N ALA A 163 -0.26 12.80 -8.31
CA ALA A 163 0.70 11.90 -7.68
C ALA A 163 1.71 11.30 -8.69
N VAL A 164 1.53 11.51 -9.99
CA VAL A 164 2.47 11.03 -11.01
C VAL A 164 3.78 11.81 -10.95
N PRO A 165 4.95 11.14 -10.85
CA PRO A 165 6.25 11.80 -10.86
C PRO A 165 6.51 12.63 -12.13
N PRO A 166 7.22 13.77 -12.04
CA PRO A 166 7.51 14.63 -13.19
C PRO A 166 8.19 13.90 -14.35
N LEU A 167 9.10 12.97 -14.07
CA LEU A 167 9.81 12.18 -15.09
C LEU A 167 8.86 11.34 -15.96
N LEU A 168 7.79 10.80 -15.39
CA LEU A 168 6.76 10.08 -16.16
C LEU A 168 5.91 11.04 -16.98
N ARG A 169 5.58 12.22 -16.44
CA ARG A 169 4.82 13.25 -17.19
C ARG A 169 5.59 13.77 -18.40
N GLN A 170 6.90 13.94 -18.28
CA GLN A 170 7.77 14.37 -19.39
C GLN A 170 7.82 13.34 -20.53
N ASN A 171 7.70 12.04 -20.20
CA ASN A 171 7.72 10.95 -21.19
C ASN A 171 6.30 10.47 -21.58
N ARG A 172 5.26 11.24 -21.28
CA ARG A 172 3.85 10.80 -21.44
C ARG A 172 3.52 10.41 -22.89
N ASP A 173 3.97 11.20 -23.86
CA ASP A 173 3.57 11.05 -25.26
C ASP A 173 4.19 9.77 -25.82
N ARG A 174 5.47 9.51 -25.49
CA ARG A 174 6.18 8.26 -25.78
C ARG A 174 5.49 7.05 -25.14
N LEU A 175 5.12 7.15 -23.86
CA LEU A 175 4.43 6.06 -23.16
C LEU A 175 3.06 5.75 -23.77
N GLN A 176 2.31 6.77 -24.18
CA GLN A 176 1.02 6.61 -24.85
C GLN A 176 1.18 5.91 -26.20
N GLU A 177 2.13 6.35 -27.01
CA GLU A 177 2.44 5.75 -28.31
C GLU A 177 2.82 4.27 -28.18
N TRP A 178 3.76 3.93 -27.29
CA TRP A 178 4.18 2.54 -27.10
C TRP A 178 3.05 1.65 -26.59
N LEU A 179 2.26 2.12 -25.63
CA LEU A 179 1.12 1.36 -25.12
C LEU A 179 0.06 1.13 -26.21
N HIS A 180 -0.14 2.10 -27.10
CA HIS A 180 -1.02 1.94 -28.25
C HIS A 180 -0.49 0.87 -29.21
N HIS A 181 0.79 0.89 -29.55
CA HIS A 181 1.41 -0.12 -30.40
C HIS A 181 1.36 -1.53 -29.79
N PHE A 182 1.59 -1.66 -28.47
CA PHE A 182 1.46 -2.95 -27.80
C PHE A 182 0.03 -3.50 -27.88
N ASP A 183 -0.97 -2.65 -27.64
CA ASP A 183 -2.38 -3.06 -27.71
C ASP A 183 -2.78 -3.42 -29.15
N MET A 184 -2.27 -2.70 -30.17
CA MET A 184 -2.50 -3.06 -31.57
C MET A 184 -1.88 -4.41 -31.93
N ALA A 185 -0.62 -4.66 -31.58
CA ALA A 185 0.03 -5.94 -31.84
C ALA A 185 -0.71 -7.10 -31.15
N LYS A 186 -1.23 -6.85 -29.95
CA LYS A 186 -1.97 -7.84 -29.17
C LYS A 186 -3.36 -8.18 -29.71
N PHE A 187 -4.11 -7.16 -30.12
CA PHE A 187 -5.54 -7.33 -30.43
C PHE A 187 -5.86 -7.30 -31.93
N ALA A 188 -5.04 -6.63 -32.75
CA ALA A 188 -5.33 -6.43 -34.17
C ALA A 188 -4.75 -7.52 -35.09
N ARG A 189 -4.12 -8.58 -34.54
CA ARG A 189 -3.30 -9.57 -35.30
C ARG A 189 -2.31 -8.89 -36.25
N SER A 190 -1.88 -7.68 -35.89
CA SER A 190 -0.93 -6.90 -36.67
C SER A 190 0.44 -7.52 -36.46
N SER A 191 1.08 -7.95 -37.54
CA SER A 191 2.46 -8.41 -37.49
C SER A 191 3.37 -7.18 -37.34
N LEU A 192 4.03 -7.05 -36.19
CA LEU A 192 5.18 -6.16 -36.05
C LEU A 192 6.34 -6.74 -36.88
N SER A 193 6.99 -5.89 -37.68
CA SER A 193 8.24 -6.29 -38.33
C SER A 193 9.35 -6.49 -37.28
N ARG A 194 10.39 -7.25 -37.61
CA ARG A 194 11.53 -7.45 -36.70
C ARG A 194 12.19 -6.14 -36.31
N GLU A 195 12.28 -5.20 -37.26
CA GLU A 195 12.82 -3.86 -37.06
C GLU A 195 11.95 -3.05 -36.10
N GLN A 196 10.63 -3.11 -36.23
CA GLN A 196 9.70 -2.45 -35.30
C GLN A 196 9.80 -3.03 -33.89
N MET A 197 9.88 -4.36 -33.76
CA MET A 197 10.08 -5.02 -32.47
C MET A 197 11.41 -4.60 -31.82
N GLN A 198 12.50 -4.54 -32.61
CA GLN A 198 13.81 -4.11 -32.12
C GLN A 198 13.76 -2.65 -31.66
N ALA A 199 13.21 -1.75 -32.47
CA ALA A 199 13.08 -0.34 -32.14
C ALA A 199 12.27 -0.12 -30.85
N MET A 200 11.19 -0.87 -30.65
CA MET A 200 10.38 -0.80 -29.43
C MET A 200 11.13 -1.34 -28.20
N LEU A 201 11.88 -2.44 -28.35
CA LEU A 201 12.71 -2.98 -27.27
C LEU A 201 13.77 -1.96 -26.84
N ASP A 202 14.48 -1.38 -27.81
CA ASP A 202 15.54 -0.40 -27.57
C ASP A 202 14.97 0.88 -26.93
N ALA A 203 13.82 1.35 -27.41
CA ALA A 203 13.15 2.51 -26.83
C ALA A 203 12.74 2.30 -25.35
N VAL A 204 12.26 1.11 -25.00
CA VAL A 204 11.92 0.74 -23.61
C VAL A 204 13.18 0.57 -22.77
N HIS A 205 14.23 -0.04 -23.32
CA HIS A 205 15.54 -0.16 -22.67
C HIS A 205 16.09 1.23 -22.29
N ASP A 206 16.14 2.15 -23.25
CA ASP A 206 16.65 3.51 -23.04
C ASP A 206 15.81 4.30 -22.05
N PHE A 207 14.49 4.10 -22.05
CA PHE A 207 13.62 4.65 -21.03
C PHE A 207 13.98 4.14 -19.62
N ILE A 208 14.23 2.83 -19.44
CA ILE A 208 14.63 2.28 -18.15
C ILE A 208 16.00 2.83 -17.72
N VAL A 209 16.97 2.89 -18.63
CA VAL A 209 18.32 3.39 -18.33
C VAL A 209 18.31 4.89 -17.99
N SER A 210 17.58 5.70 -18.74
CA SER A 210 17.49 7.15 -18.50
C SER A 210 16.73 7.50 -17.21
N THR A 211 15.82 6.62 -16.75
CA THR A 211 15.02 6.85 -15.53
C THR A 211 15.59 6.20 -14.26
N ARG A 212 16.82 5.67 -14.34
CA ARG A 212 17.57 5.17 -13.18
C ARG A 212 17.71 6.25 -12.10
N PRO A 213 17.70 5.87 -10.81
CA PRO A 213 17.87 6.82 -9.70
C PRO A 213 19.15 7.65 -9.84
N ASP A 214 20.22 7.01 -10.29
CA ASP A 214 21.56 7.61 -10.37
C ASP A 214 21.69 8.61 -11.52
N ASN A 215 20.78 8.55 -12.51
CA ASN A 215 20.72 9.47 -13.66
C ASN A 215 19.76 10.64 -13.43
N THR A 216 19.04 10.67 -12.31
CA THR A 216 18.24 11.84 -11.96
C THR A 216 19.23 12.90 -11.45
N PRO A 217 19.36 14.07 -12.10
CA PRO A 217 20.24 15.11 -11.60
C PRO A 217 19.70 15.54 -10.23
N ALA A 218 20.32 15.01 -9.19
CA ALA A 218 20.10 15.46 -7.84
C ALA A 218 20.56 16.91 -7.79
N ALA A 219 19.60 17.82 -7.60
CA ALA A 219 19.87 19.14 -7.08
C ALA A 219 20.72 18.96 -5.80
N GLY A 220 22.00 19.34 -5.87
CA GLY A 220 22.94 19.26 -4.76
C GLY A 220 24.07 18.23 -4.89
N ALA A 221 24.67 18.05 -6.08
CA ALA A 221 26.05 17.57 -6.14
C ALA A 221 26.97 18.79 -5.99
N THR A 222 27.27 19.19 -4.75
CA THR A 222 28.53 19.88 -4.47
C THR A 222 29.63 18.95 -4.93
N THR A 223 30.27 19.32 -6.02
CA THR A 223 31.51 18.72 -6.50
C THR A 223 32.49 18.62 -5.33
N PRO A 224 33.10 17.44 -5.07
CA PRO A 224 34.39 17.45 -4.43
C PRO A 224 35.31 18.14 -5.45
N THR A 225 35.66 19.38 -5.13
CA THR A 225 36.77 20.09 -5.78
C THR A 225 38.02 19.26 -5.49
N THR A 226 38.30 18.32 -6.38
CA THR A 226 39.64 17.76 -6.55
C THR A 226 40.49 18.90 -7.10
N ALA A 227 41.04 19.69 -6.18
CA ALA A 227 42.14 20.59 -6.44
C ALA A 227 43.37 19.73 -6.76
N ALA A 228 43.45 19.27 -8.00
CA ALA A 228 44.68 18.79 -8.60
C ALA A 228 45.58 20.02 -8.78
N GLY A 229 46.71 20.00 -8.10
CA GLY A 229 47.71 21.05 -8.17
C GLY A 229 48.28 21.20 -9.58
N THR A 230 48.43 22.44 -10.00
CA THR A 230 49.33 22.82 -11.09
C THR A 230 50.29 23.85 -10.51
N THR A 231 51.48 23.36 -10.14
CA THR A 231 52.68 24.16 -9.92
C THR A 231 53.12 24.75 -11.27
N PRO A 232 53.29 26.07 -11.42
CA PRO A 232 53.89 26.63 -12.62
C PRO A 232 55.42 26.55 -12.52
N PRO A 233 56.15 26.07 -13.55
CA PRO A 233 57.58 26.35 -13.64
C PRO A 233 57.75 27.77 -14.18
N GLY A 234 58.61 28.53 -13.50
CA GLY A 234 59.05 29.84 -13.97
C GLY A 234 60.14 29.76 -15.03
N GLN A 235 60.23 30.88 -15.76
CA GLN A 235 61.34 31.37 -16.60
C GLN A 235 61.41 30.71 -18.00
N GLU A 236 61.70 31.38 -19.12
CA GLU A 236 62.66 32.45 -19.46
C GLU A 236 62.22 33.07 -20.83
N VAL A 237 62.22 34.40 -21.03
CA VAL A 237 63.25 35.22 -21.77
C VAL A 237 62.95 35.46 -23.27
N LEU A 238 62.95 36.76 -23.67
CA LEU A 238 63.17 37.38 -25.01
C LEU A 238 62.25 36.93 -26.18
N GLN A 239 61.66 37.77 -27.04
CA GLN A 239 61.84 39.17 -27.44
C GLN A 239 60.47 39.79 -27.74
#